data_AF-A0A3M1QCX2-F1
#
_entry.id   AF-A0A3M1QCX2-F1
#
_cell.length_a   1.000
_cell.length_b   1.000
_cell.length_c   1.000
_cell.angle_alpha   90.00
_cell.angle_beta   90.00
_cell.angle_gamma   90.00
#
_symmetry.space_group_name_H-M   'P 1'
#
loop_
_entity.id
_entity.type
_entity.pdbx_description
1 polymer ?
#
loop_
_entity_poly.entity_id
_entity_poly.type
_entity_poly.pdbx_seq_one_letter_code
_entity_poly.pdbx_strand_id
1 'polypeptide(L)'
;MDRTGPDFRAVKGRIRLRACSRRGGQVGDGVGKAGGPRADGPSGRGAQPARGIKVHAWIETHREPFILIGEDHRVVAVNRAYEVAYDVREADLVGRLCYRVVHREEAPCYESGETCPVHCAYLGQRHQQPVTHIHYDGLGRQRWVRVEAHTLEGADGTLYVGEALQEVAAREPGGTLFVPTSPRMVGRSRPFQHLLVRLAAAAQSDGPVLIHGETGTGKELAASYLHRHSARRSGPFIWVDCASLPPSLFESEMFGHEGGRLPGYAQEHHGFFERANGGTLFLDQVGEIPLPMQSKLLRAVDAGVIRRVGGELDVPVDVRVICATNQDLCEAVQAGRFREDLFHRLACFCICVPPLRERVEDLPVIAEELLRHLAARRDTPPKRLSREAVLLLSRYRFPGNVREFRNILQVAASLTEGERIGAEVVREILASRAHPTAGAAPAPVEAAAAAVAPGIEVQGDRSRFHLHDATPSPEGQPTDEALEAQYIAYLLEQHGGHRARVAAVLGVSERTLYRKLKRYGLR
;
A
#
# COMPACT_ATOMS: atom_id res chain seq x y z
N MET A 1 -18.85 47.30 -1.93
CA MET A 1 -20.02 46.44 -1.69
C MET A 1 -19.75 45.16 -2.48
N ASP A 2 -19.04 44.17 -1.94
CA ASP A 2 -19.28 43.36 -0.72
C ASP A 2 -20.00 42.03 -1.08
N ARG A 3 -19.51 40.93 -0.49
CA ARG A 3 -19.94 39.51 -0.57
C ARG A 3 -19.62 38.75 -1.86
N THR A 4 -18.66 37.79 -1.89
CA THR A 4 -18.51 36.51 -1.15
C THR A 4 -19.48 35.41 -1.59
N GLY A 5 -18.94 34.29 -2.09
CA GLY A 5 -19.72 33.05 -2.33
C GLY A 5 -19.84 32.17 -1.07
N PRO A 6 -20.65 31.09 -1.12
CA PRO A 6 -20.67 29.99 -0.14
C PRO A 6 -19.74 28.85 -0.61
N ASP A 7 -18.78 28.32 0.12
CA ASP A 7 -18.76 27.81 1.52
C ASP A 7 -19.68 26.60 1.75
N PHE A 8 -19.16 25.41 1.46
CA PHE A 8 -19.78 24.12 1.75
C PHE A 8 -19.28 23.58 3.10
N ARG A 9 -20.02 23.87 4.18
CA ARG A 9 -19.85 23.20 5.48
C ARG A 9 -21.13 22.50 5.97
N ALA A 10 -21.00 21.18 6.06
CA ALA A 10 -21.78 20.19 6.82
C ALA A 10 -23.05 20.64 7.57
N VAL A 11 -24.19 20.02 7.24
CA VAL A 11 -25.36 19.92 8.12
C VAL A 11 -25.60 18.47 8.52
N LYS A 12 -25.37 18.15 9.81
CA LYS A 12 -25.74 16.87 10.42
C LYS A 12 -27.25 16.81 10.69
N GLY A 13 -28.01 16.18 9.81
CA GLY A 13 -29.46 15.99 9.96
C GLY A 13 -29.83 14.84 10.91
N ARG A 14 -30.06 15.13 12.20
CA ARG A 14 -30.78 14.20 13.11
C ARG A 14 -32.28 14.25 12.81
N ILE A 15 -32.84 13.20 12.20
CA ILE A 15 -34.31 13.06 12.12
C ILE A 15 -34.82 12.47 13.43
N ARG A 16 -35.42 13.32 14.28
CA ARG A 16 -36.20 12.88 15.44
C ARG A 16 -37.67 12.72 15.03
N LEU A 17 -38.22 11.53 15.27
CA LEU A 17 -39.67 11.26 15.15
C LEU A 17 -40.44 12.19 16.11
N ARG A 18 -41.43 12.93 15.59
CA ARG A 18 -42.34 13.73 16.42
C ARG A 18 -43.50 12.86 16.89
N ALA A 19 -43.67 12.75 18.20
CA ALA A 19 -44.96 12.40 18.79
C ALA A 19 -45.95 13.55 18.56
N CYS A 20 -47.21 13.23 18.24
CA CYS A 20 -48.28 14.21 18.14
C CYS A 20 -49.38 13.89 19.17
N SER A 21 -49.80 14.90 19.92
CA SER A 21 -50.69 14.81 21.08
C SER A 21 -52.17 14.94 20.70
N ARG A 22 -53.07 14.44 21.57
CA ARG A 22 -54.53 14.58 21.41
C ARG A 22 -55.06 15.90 21.98
N ARG A 23 -56.00 16.53 21.26
CA ARG A 23 -57.14 17.42 21.64
C ARG A 23 -57.56 18.20 20.36
N GLY A 24 -58.82 18.45 19.98
CA GLY A 24 -60.16 18.09 20.48
C GLY A 24 -61.26 18.81 19.64
N GLY A 25 -62.56 18.45 19.80
CA GLY A 25 -63.74 19.07 19.13
C GLY A 25 -64.34 18.23 17.97
N GLN A 26 -65.61 17.77 17.99
CA GLN A 26 -66.91 18.46 17.70
C GLN A 26 -67.17 18.66 16.18
N VAL A 27 -68.32 18.40 15.52
CA VAL A 27 -69.75 18.06 15.86
C VAL A 27 -70.40 17.19 14.73
N GLY A 28 -71.56 16.53 14.98
CA GLY A 28 -72.57 16.13 13.96
C GLY A 28 -72.73 14.60 13.76
N ASP A 29 -73.72 13.91 14.34
CA ASP A 29 -75.18 13.84 14.06
C ASP A 29 -75.59 12.69 13.10
N GLY A 30 -76.45 11.77 13.57
CA GLY A 30 -76.90 10.59 12.80
C GLY A 30 -77.62 9.50 13.63
N VAL A 31 -78.94 9.60 13.76
CA VAL A 31 -79.86 8.81 14.62
C VAL A 31 -80.01 7.32 14.23
N GLY A 32 -80.13 6.38 15.21
CA GLY A 32 -80.63 5.00 14.94
C GLY A 32 -80.61 3.96 16.08
N LYS A 33 -81.74 3.81 16.80
CA LYS A 33 -82.15 2.79 17.82
C LYS A 33 -81.79 1.30 17.51
N ALA A 34 -81.74 0.32 18.44
CA ALA A 34 -81.83 0.24 19.92
C ALA A 34 -81.47 -1.19 20.44
N GLY A 35 -81.18 -1.36 21.75
CA GLY A 35 -81.16 -2.67 22.46
C GLY A 35 -79.97 -2.88 23.42
N GLY A 36 -80.23 -3.13 24.71
CA GLY A 36 -79.22 -3.51 25.75
C GLY A 36 -79.28 -5.00 26.13
N PRO A 37 -78.62 -5.47 27.22
CA PRO A 37 -78.02 -4.74 28.35
C PRO A 37 -76.51 -5.04 28.62
N ARG A 38 -76.03 -4.62 29.80
CA ARG A 38 -74.61 -4.53 30.24
C ARG A 38 -73.96 -5.87 30.63
N ALA A 39 -72.65 -6.02 30.41
CA ALA A 39 -71.67 -6.60 31.36
C ALA A 39 -70.21 -6.32 30.92
N ASP A 40 -69.31 -6.27 31.90
CA ASP A 40 -67.92 -5.77 31.88
C ASP A 40 -66.86 -6.58 31.09
N GLY A 41 -65.69 -5.96 30.85
CA GLY A 41 -64.41 -6.69 30.65
C GLY A 41 -63.74 -6.56 29.26
N PRO A 42 -62.48 -6.08 29.15
CA PRO A 42 -61.81 -5.90 27.86
C PRO A 42 -60.80 -7.01 27.53
N SER A 43 -60.84 -7.58 26.32
CA SER A 43 -59.70 -8.32 25.75
C SER A 43 -59.73 -8.40 24.22
N GLY A 44 -58.55 -8.33 23.59
CA GLY A 44 -58.32 -8.89 22.26
C GLY A 44 -58.83 -8.12 21.03
N ARG A 45 -58.31 -6.90 20.76
CA ARG A 45 -58.15 -6.51 19.35
C ARG A 45 -57.01 -7.35 18.77
N GLY A 46 -57.35 -8.37 18.00
CA GLY A 46 -56.36 -9.24 17.36
C GLY A 46 -55.36 -8.42 16.53
N ALA A 47 -54.07 -8.71 16.72
CA ALA A 47 -53.03 -8.16 15.87
C ALA A 47 -53.28 -8.66 14.44
N GLN A 48 -53.41 -7.73 13.47
CA GLN A 48 -53.36 -8.11 12.07
C GLN A 48 -51.99 -8.75 11.81
N PRO A 49 -51.90 -9.92 11.17
CA PRO A 49 -50.62 -10.53 10.85
C PRO A 49 -49.83 -9.55 9.99
N ALA A 50 -48.59 -9.27 10.41
CA ALA A 50 -47.71 -8.39 9.65
C ALA A 50 -47.59 -8.92 8.22
N ARG A 51 -47.81 -8.05 7.22
CA ARG A 51 -47.67 -8.40 5.80
C ARG A 51 -46.18 -8.58 5.49
N GLY A 52 -45.64 -9.75 5.84
CA GLY A 52 -44.25 -10.11 5.60
C GLY A 52 -43.94 -10.16 4.10
N ILE A 53 -42.85 -9.50 3.71
CA ILE A 53 -42.27 -9.67 2.38
C ILE A 53 -41.56 -11.03 2.36
N LYS A 54 -41.77 -11.84 1.31
CA LYS A 54 -41.01 -13.09 1.15
C LYS A 54 -39.54 -12.74 0.97
N VAL A 55 -38.66 -13.29 1.81
CA VAL A 55 -37.21 -13.03 1.81
C VAL A 55 -36.59 -13.15 0.42
N HIS A 56 -36.92 -14.22 -0.32
CA HIS A 56 -36.46 -14.44 -1.69
C HIS A 56 -36.86 -13.31 -2.65
N ALA A 57 -38.12 -12.85 -2.58
CA ALA A 57 -38.61 -11.72 -3.37
C ALA A 57 -37.98 -10.36 -2.98
N TRP A 58 -37.32 -10.26 -1.83
CA TRP A 58 -36.58 -9.07 -1.40
C TRP A 58 -35.12 -9.11 -1.86
N ILE A 59 -34.40 -10.24 -1.71
CA ILE A 59 -33.01 -10.35 -2.19
C ILE A 59 -32.92 -10.20 -3.72
N GLU A 60 -33.91 -10.68 -4.47
CA GLU A 60 -34.03 -10.49 -5.92
C GLU A 60 -34.21 -9.02 -6.37
N THR A 61 -34.48 -8.08 -5.45
CA THR A 61 -34.47 -6.65 -5.77
C THR A 61 -33.06 -6.06 -5.91
N HIS A 62 -32.04 -6.76 -5.39
CA HIS A 62 -30.64 -6.37 -5.52
C HIS A 62 -30.12 -6.78 -6.89
N ARG A 63 -29.56 -5.80 -7.64
CA ARG A 63 -28.99 -6.04 -8.97
C ARG A 63 -27.62 -6.73 -8.93
N GLU A 64 -26.92 -6.60 -7.81
CA GLU A 64 -25.61 -7.20 -7.58
C GLU A 64 -25.78 -8.61 -6.97
N PRO A 65 -24.78 -9.49 -7.09
CA PRO A 65 -24.76 -10.77 -6.39
C PRO A 65 -24.98 -10.57 -4.88
N PHE A 66 -25.99 -11.24 -4.33
CA PHE A 66 -26.43 -11.07 -2.95
C PHE A 66 -26.62 -12.42 -2.26
N ILE A 67 -26.09 -12.54 -1.03
CA ILE A 67 -26.22 -13.73 -0.17
C ILE A 67 -26.75 -13.33 1.20
N LEU A 68 -27.64 -14.15 1.76
CA LEU A 68 -28.22 -13.94 3.10
C LEU A 68 -27.72 -15.03 4.04
N ILE A 69 -27.20 -14.64 5.21
CA ILE A 69 -26.55 -15.51 6.19
C ILE A 69 -27.19 -15.32 7.57
N GLY A 70 -27.50 -16.42 8.26
CA GLY A 70 -28.04 -16.44 9.63
C GLY A 70 -26.97 -16.35 10.72
N GLU A 71 -27.40 -16.27 11.98
CA GLU A 71 -26.51 -16.16 13.16
C GLU A 71 -25.61 -17.39 13.35
N ASP A 72 -26.12 -18.57 13.01
CA ASP A 72 -25.37 -19.83 13.00
C ASP A 72 -24.45 -19.99 11.77
N HIS A 73 -24.18 -18.89 11.06
CA HIS A 73 -23.34 -18.82 9.85
C HIS A 73 -23.88 -19.64 8.67
N ARG A 74 -25.13 -20.09 8.68
CA ARG A 74 -25.73 -20.79 7.53
C ARG A 74 -26.21 -19.81 6.46
N VAL A 75 -25.99 -20.18 5.21
CA VAL A 75 -26.61 -19.53 4.06
C VAL A 75 -28.12 -19.79 4.11
N VAL A 76 -28.92 -18.73 4.15
CA VAL A 76 -30.38 -18.76 4.21
C VAL A 76 -30.98 -18.67 2.81
N ALA A 77 -30.41 -17.84 1.95
CA ALA A 77 -30.83 -17.66 0.55
C ALA A 77 -29.72 -16.96 -0.27
N VAL A 78 -29.79 -17.08 -1.60
CA VAL A 78 -28.99 -16.28 -2.55
C VAL A 78 -29.89 -15.77 -3.67
N ASN A 79 -29.55 -14.62 -4.28
CA ASN A 79 -30.26 -14.15 -5.47
C ASN A 79 -29.70 -14.77 -6.76
N ARG A 80 -30.47 -14.70 -7.85
CA ARG A 80 -30.08 -15.19 -9.18
C ARG A 80 -28.79 -14.54 -9.71
N ALA A 81 -28.50 -13.30 -9.34
CA ALA A 81 -27.25 -12.63 -9.71
C ALA A 81 -26.02 -13.34 -9.09
N TYR A 82 -26.16 -13.88 -7.87
CA TYR A 82 -25.16 -14.71 -7.22
C TYR A 82 -24.96 -16.03 -7.96
N GLU A 83 -26.03 -16.77 -8.24
CA GLU A 83 -25.96 -18.05 -8.97
C GLU A 83 -25.18 -17.91 -10.29
N VAL A 84 -25.48 -16.86 -11.06
CA VAL A 84 -24.83 -16.57 -12.35
C VAL A 84 -23.38 -16.11 -12.18
N ALA A 85 -23.08 -15.25 -11.20
CA ALA A 85 -21.72 -14.71 -11.02
C ALA A 85 -20.72 -15.76 -10.50
N TYR A 86 -21.18 -16.70 -9.68
CA TYR A 86 -20.35 -17.73 -9.05
C TYR A 86 -20.55 -19.14 -9.62
N ASP A 87 -21.35 -19.33 -10.68
CA ASP A 87 -21.57 -20.64 -11.33
C ASP A 87 -21.97 -21.74 -10.31
N VAL A 88 -22.93 -21.40 -9.45
CA VAL A 88 -23.45 -22.22 -8.34
C VAL A 88 -24.97 -22.15 -8.31
N ARG A 89 -25.63 -23.14 -7.69
CA ARG A 89 -27.08 -23.15 -7.49
C ARG A 89 -27.41 -22.90 -6.03
N GLU A 90 -28.51 -22.20 -5.75
CA GLU A 90 -29.00 -21.92 -4.40
C GLU A 90 -29.11 -23.20 -3.55
N ALA A 91 -29.62 -24.29 -4.14
CA ALA A 91 -29.77 -25.60 -3.49
C ALA A 91 -28.45 -26.25 -3.04
N ASP A 92 -27.30 -25.86 -3.61
CA ASP A 92 -25.98 -26.37 -3.21
C ASP A 92 -25.36 -25.56 -2.05
N LEU A 93 -25.96 -24.42 -1.70
CA LEU A 93 -25.48 -23.48 -0.67
C LEU A 93 -26.39 -23.42 0.56
N VAL A 94 -27.71 -23.36 0.38
CA VAL A 94 -28.68 -23.11 1.46
C VAL A 94 -28.62 -24.19 2.56
N GLY A 95 -28.70 -23.75 3.81
CA GLY A 95 -28.56 -24.59 5.01
C GLY A 95 -27.13 -25.00 5.36
N ARG A 96 -26.14 -24.69 4.50
CA ARG A 96 -24.72 -24.97 4.74
C ARG A 96 -24.00 -23.74 5.29
N LEU A 97 -22.89 -23.98 5.98
CA LEU A 97 -22.08 -22.97 6.65
C LEU A 97 -21.31 -22.13 5.60
N CYS A 98 -21.43 -20.80 5.65
CA CYS A 98 -20.83 -19.90 4.67
C CYS A 98 -19.32 -20.12 4.51
N TYR A 99 -18.58 -20.28 5.62
CA TYR A 99 -17.15 -20.55 5.58
C TYR A 99 -16.79 -21.84 4.83
N ARG A 100 -17.63 -22.88 4.85
CA ARG A 100 -17.37 -24.13 4.10
C ARG A 100 -17.71 -24.04 2.62
N VAL A 101 -18.78 -23.33 2.24
CA VAL A 101 -19.29 -23.33 0.85
C VAL A 101 -18.92 -22.10 0.04
N VAL A 102 -18.77 -20.95 0.70
CA VAL A 102 -18.36 -19.67 0.10
C VAL A 102 -16.86 -19.48 0.20
N HIS A 103 -16.27 -19.70 1.38
CA HIS A 103 -14.85 -19.44 1.65
C HIS A 103 -13.96 -20.70 1.60
N ARG A 104 -14.54 -21.90 1.53
CA ARG A 104 -13.86 -23.22 1.52
C ARG A 104 -12.89 -23.47 2.70
N GLU A 105 -13.17 -22.86 3.85
CA GLU A 105 -12.45 -23.04 5.11
C GLU A 105 -13.20 -23.99 6.06
N GLU A 106 -12.48 -24.59 7.01
CA GLU A 106 -13.06 -25.53 7.99
C GLU A 106 -13.71 -24.84 9.20
N ALA A 107 -13.34 -23.57 9.45
CA ALA A 107 -13.75 -22.74 10.58
C ALA A 107 -14.20 -21.33 10.12
N PRO A 108 -14.93 -20.55 10.95
CA PRO A 108 -15.34 -19.19 10.63
C PRO A 108 -14.15 -18.23 10.40
N CYS A 109 -14.29 -17.30 9.46
CA CYS A 109 -13.20 -16.41 9.03
C CYS A 109 -12.58 -15.57 10.18
N TYR A 110 -13.36 -15.22 11.21
CA TYR A 110 -12.87 -14.47 12.36
C TYR A 110 -11.89 -15.27 13.25
N GLU A 111 -11.97 -16.60 13.26
CA GLU A 111 -11.04 -17.47 13.99
C GLU A 111 -9.69 -17.55 13.26
N SER A 112 -9.70 -17.44 11.93
CA SER A 112 -8.51 -17.27 11.08
C SER A 112 -7.92 -15.84 11.12
N GLY A 113 -8.50 -14.93 11.91
CA GLY A 113 -8.04 -13.54 12.06
C GLY A 113 -8.51 -12.59 10.96
N GLU A 114 -9.49 -12.98 10.12
CA GLU A 114 -10.10 -12.12 9.12
C GLU A 114 -11.27 -11.31 9.69
N THR A 115 -11.52 -10.11 9.15
CA THR A 115 -12.73 -9.35 9.50
C THR A 115 -13.96 -9.97 8.85
N CYS A 116 -14.66 -10.86 9.56
CA CYS A 116 -15.89 -11.49 9.10
C CYS A 116 -17.07 -10.50 9.20
N PRO A 117 -17.73 -10.10 8.09
CA PRO A 117 -18.80 -9.09 8.12
C PRO A 117 -20.01 -9.57 8.92
N VAL A 118 -20.35 -10.86 8.77
CA VAL A 118 -21.32 -11.61 9.57
C VAL A 118 -21.05 -11.43 11.07
N HIS A 119 -19.84 -11.77 11.55
CA HIS A 119 -19.47 -11.64 12.97
C HIS A 119 -19.49 -10.19 13.47
N CYS A 120 -18.98 -9.23 12.69
CA CYS A 120 -19.01 -7.81 13.05
C CYS A 120 -20.45 -7.28 13.21
N ALA A 121 -21.37 -7.71 12.33
CA ALA A 121 -22.78 -7.35 12.41
C ALA A 121 -23.43 -7.87 13.71
N TYR A 122 -23.14 -9.11 14.13
CA TYR A 122 -23.65 -9.69 15.39
C TYR A 122 -23.05 -9.02 16.64
N LEU A 123 -21.80 -8.56 16.60
CA LEU A 123 -21.19 -7.76 17.68
C LEU A 123 -21.77 -6.33 17.81
N GLY A 124 -22.79 -5.97 17.03
CA GLY A 124 -23.35 -4.62 16.98
C GLY A 124 -22.40 -3.58 16.35
N GLN A 125 -21.25 -4.01 15.84
CA GLN A 125 -20.29 -3.18 15.15
C GLN A 125 -20.76 -2.95 13.72
N ARG A 126 -21.66 -1.97 13.52
CA ARG A 126 -22.05 -1.51 12.18
C ARG A 126 -20.82 -1.05 11.40
N HIS A 127 -20.30 -1.93 10.56
CA HIS A 127 -19.20 -1.62 9.66
C HIS A 127 -19.71 -0.64 8.60
N GLN A 128 -19.45 0.66 8.78
CA GLN A 128 -19.85 1.72 7.83
C GLN A 128 -19.00 1.74 6.56
N GLN A 129 -18.14 0.74 6.37
CA GLN A 129 -17.25 0.58 5.23
C GLN A 129 -17.31 -0.87 4.76
N PRO A 130 -17.47 -1.15 3.46
CA PRO A 130 -17.46 -2.50 2.94
C PRO A 130 -16.08 -3.16 3.11
N VAL A 131 -16.08 -4.48 3.30
CA VAL A 131 -14.89 -5.30 3.64
C VAL A 131 -14.54 -6.18 2.44
N THR A 132 -13.25 -6.37 2.14
CA THR A 132 -12.83 -7.24 1.02
C THR A 132 -12.64 -8.68 1.50
N HIS A 133 -13.26 -9.64 0.81
CA HIS A 133 -13.22 -11.09 1.09
C HIS A 133 -12.82 -11.90 -0.16
N ILE A 134 -12.56 -13.19 0.04
CA ILE A 134 -12.36 -14.18 -1.03
C ILE A 134 -13.56 -15.13 -1.03
N HIS A 135 -14.28 -15.19 -2.15
CA HIS A 135 -15.35 -16.16 -2.40
C HIS A 135 -14.86 -17.16 -3.46
N TYR A 136 -15.33 -18.40 -3.41
CA TYR A 136 -15.04 -19.40 -4.44
C TYR A 136 -16.26 -19.61 -5.34
N ASP A 137 -16.01 -19.73 -6.65
CA ASP A 137 -17.03 -20.15 -7.61
C ASP A 137 -17.21 -21.68 -7.64
N GLY A 138 -18.22 -22.17 -8.37
CA GLY A 138 -18.52 -23.60 -8.50
C GLY A 138 -17.36 -24.41 -9.08
N LEU A 139 -16.53 -23.78 -9.91
CA LEU A 139 -15.30 -24.35 -10.48
C LEU A 139 -14.09 -24.28 -9.52
N GLY A 140 -14.25 -23.70 -8.33
CA GLY A 140 -13.22 -23.59 -7.30
C GLY A 140 -12.18 -22.51 -7.53
N ARG A 141 -12.51 -21.50 -8.34
CA ARG A 141 -11.64 -20.34 -8.57
C ARG A 141 -11.94 -19.27 -7.53
N GLN A 142 -10.89 -18.65 -7.00
CA GLN A 142 -10.99 -17.53 -6.07
C GLN A 142 -11.48 -16.26 -6.79
N ARG A 143 -12.46 -15.59 -6.20
CA ARG A 143 -13.05 -14.31 -6.60
C ARG A 143 -12.79 -13.31 -5.47
N TRP A 144 -12.17 -12.19 -5.79
CA TRP A 144 -11.94 -11.11 -4.83
C TRP A 144 -13.15 -10.19 -4.83
N VAL A 145 -13.83 -10.09 -3.68
CA VAL A 145 -15.14 -9.44 -3.59
C VAL A 145 -15.11 -8.38 -2.52
N ARG A 146 -15.74 -7.24 -2.81
CA ARG A 146 -16.02 -6.18 -1.85
C ARG A 146 -17.43 -6.43 -1.32
N VAL A 147 -17.52 -6.71 -0.04
CA VAL A 147 -18.74 -7.08 0.68
C VAL A 147 -19.31 -5.86 1.36
N GLU A 148 -20.52 -5.45 0.98
CA GLU A 148 -21.33 -4.52 1.76
C GLU A 148 -22.35 -5.31 2.58
N ALA A 149 -22.24 -5.23 3.91
CA ALA A 149 -23.05 -6.01 4.83
C ALA A 149 -24.23 -5.19 5.38
N HIS A 150 -25.43 -5.75 5.29
CA HIS A 150 -26.70 -5.16 5.68
C HIS A 150 -27.38 -6.05 6.73
N THR A 151 -27.60 -5.51 7.93
CA THR A 151 -28.35 -6.19 9.01
C THR A 151 -29.85 -6.15 8.73
N LEU A 152 -30.50 -7.30 8.80
CA LEU A 152 -31.94 -7.50 8.54
C LEU A 152 -32.58 -8.22 9.72
N GLU A 153 -33.70 -7.72 10.22
CA GLU A 153 -34.40 -8.29 11.38
C GLU A 153 -35.69 -8.98 10.92
N GLY A 154 -35.87 -10.25 11.31
CA GLY A 154 -37.07 -11.03 11.06
C GLY A 154 -38.26 -10.57 11.89
N ALA A 155 -39.47 -10.97 11.50
CA ALA A 155 -40.70 -10.63 12.23
C ALA A 155 -40.79 -11.29 13.63
N ASP A 156 -39.91 -12.26 13.88
CA ASP A 156 -39.65 -12.99 15.12
C ASP A 156 -38.49 -12.42 15.95
N GLY A 157 -37.81 -11.38 15.44
CA GLY A 157 -36.60 -10.81 16.03
C GLY A 157 -35.29 -11.53 15.65
N THR A 158 -35.34 -12.55 14.79
CA THR A 158 -34.13 -13.24 14.31
C THR A 158 -33.30 -12.30 13.45
N LEU A 159 -32.01 -12.12 13.78
CA LEU A 159 -31.11 -11.27 13.00
C LEU A 159 -30.47 -12.07 11.86
N TYR A 160 -30.40 -11.44 10.69
CA TYR A 160 -29.75 -11.94 9.49
C TYR A 160 -28.77 -10.90 8.96
N VAL A 161 -27.75 -11.36 8.23
CA VAL A 161 -26.77 -10.52 7.54
C VAL A 161 -26.88 -10.77 6.05
N GLY A 162 -27.32 -9.77 5.31
CA GLY A 162 -27.31 -9.76 3.85
C GLY A 162 -26.02 -9.14 3.33
N GLU A 163 -25.32 -9.82 2.44
CA GLU A 163 -24.05 -9.39 1.88
C GLU A 163 -24.22 -9.12 0.37
N ALA A 164 -24.09 -7.85 -0.03
CA ALA A 164 -23.99 -7.44 -1.43
C ALA A 164 -22.53 -7.49 -1.88
N LEU A 165 -22.26 -8.08 -3.05
CA LEU A 165 -20.90 -8.43 -3.48
C LEU A 165 -20.54 -7.78 -4.81
N GLN A 166 -19.52 -6.93 -4.78
CA GLN A 166 -18.91 -6.34 -5.96
C GLN A 166 -17.57 -7.03 -6.27
N GLU A 167 -17.43 -7.66 -7.43
CA GLU A 167 -16.15 -8.28 -7.80
C GLU A 167 -15.08 -7.20 -8.05
N VAL A 168 -14.01 -7.22 -7.27
CA VAL A 168 -12.91 -6.24 -7.31
C VAL A 168 -11.94 -6.50 -8.48
N ALA A 169 -12.03 -7.69 -9.09
CA ALA A 169 -11.14 -8.12 -10.17
C ALA A 169 -11.88 -8.99 -11.22
N ALA A 170 -12.90 -8.43 -11.87
CA ALA A 170 -13.54 -9.09 -13.01
C ALA A 170 -12.52 -9.32 -14.14
N ARG A 171 -12.43 -10.56 -14.62
CA ARG A 171 -11.62 -10.94 -15.79
C ARG A 171 -12.27 -10.35 -17.06
N GLU A 172 -11.49 -9.65 -17.89
CA GLU A 172 -12.05 -9.01 -19.10
C GLU A 172 -12.64 -10.03 -20.10
N PRO A 173 -13.88 -9.80 -20.57
CA PRO A 173 -14.47 -10.54 -21.68
C PRO A 173 -14.22 -9.80 -23.01
N GLY A 174 -13.37 -10.38 -23.87
CA GLY A 174 -13.07 -9.83 -25.20
C GLY A 174 -11.57 -9.89 -25.48
N GLY A 175 -11.16 -10.70 -26.45
CA GLY A 175 -9.74 -10.98 -26.67
C GLY A 175 -9.02 -9.90 -27.47
N THR A 176 -7.83 -9.51 -27.02
CA THR A 176 -6.70 -9.21 -27.91
C THR A 176 -5.41 -9.71 -27.25
N LEU A 177 -4.72 -10.61 -27.95
CA LEU A 177 -3.38 -11.19 -27.70
C LEU A 177 -2.78 -11.03 -26.29
N PHE A 178 -3.07 -12.00 -25.42
CA PHE A 178 -2.31 -12.25 -24.19
C PHE A 178 -0.90 -12.77 -24.53
N VAL A 179 0.15 -12.06 -24.12
CA VAL A 179 1.51 -12.63 -24.05
C VAL A 179 1.68 -13.28 -22.67
N PRO A 180 1.91 -14.60 -22.56
CA PRO A 180 1.95 -15.31 -21.27
C PRO A 180 3.15 -15.00 -20.36
N THR A 181 3.99 -14.02 -20.69
CA THR A 181 5.35 -13.87 -20.15
C THR A 181 5.53 -12.69 -19.19
N SER A 182 4.49 -11.89 -18.95
CA SER A 182 4.55 -10.74 -18.03
C SER A 182 4.41 -11.18 -16.57
N PRO A 183 5.42 -10.94 -15.70
CA PRO A 183 5.33 -11.28 -14.29
C PRO A 183 4.16 -10.58 -13.58
N ARG A 184 3.53 -11.30 -12.65
CA ARG A 184 2.42 -10.82 -11.82
C ARG A 184 2.89 -10.61 -10.38
N MET A 185 2.22 -9.72 -9.66
CA MET A 185 2.37 -9.63 -8.21
C MET A 185 1.72 -10.86 -7.57
N VAL A 186 2.46 -11.58 -6.73
CA VAL A 186 1.99 -12.78 -6.03
C VAL A 186 2.37 -12.72 -4.55
N GLY A 187 1.49 -13.25 -3.71
CA GLY A 187 1.62 -13.24 -2.25
C GLY A 187 0.26 -13.44 -1.58
N ARG A 188 0.32 -13.74 -0.28
CA ARG A 188 -0.80 -13.98 0.64
C ARG A 188 -0.56 -13.39 2.05
N SER A 189 0.66 -12.91 2.32
CA SER A 189 1.03 -12.26 3.58
C SER A 189 0.18 -11.01 3.85
N ARG A 190 -0.05 -10.70 5.12
CA ARG A 190 -0.82 -9.51 5.54
C ARG A 190 -0.25 -8.20 4.98
N PRO A 191 1.09 -7.96 4.94
CA PRO A 191 1.65 -6.77 4.31
C PRO A 191 1.40 -6.69 2.81
N PHE A 192 1.43 -7.84 2.10
CA PHE A 192 1.12 -7.89 0.67
C PHE A 192 -0.37 -7.65 0.38
N GLN A 193 -1.28 -8.24 1.18
CA GLN A 193 -2.72 -7.95 1.11
C GLN A 193 -3.01 -6.45 1.32
N HIS A 194 -2.39 -5.84 2.35
CA HIS A 194 -2.53 -4.40 2.60
C HIS A 194 -2.01 -3.55 1.43
N LEU A 195 -0.87 -3.92 0.83
CA LEU A 195 -0.37 -3.29 -0.40
C LEU A 195 -1.42 -3.37 -1.53
N LEU A 196 -2.01 -4.54 -1.79
CA LEU A 196 -3.02 -4.71 -2.83
C LEU A 196 -4.25 -3.82 -2.62
N VAL A 197 -4.75 -3.71 -1.38
CA VAL A 197 -5.89 -2.82 -1.06
C VAL A 197 -5.55 -1.36 -1.40
N ARG A 198 -4.34 -0.89 -1.06
CA ARG A 198 -3.89 0.48 -1.35
C ARG A 198 -3.69 0.71 -2.85
N LEU A 199 -3.15 -0.27 -3.58
CA LEU A 199 -3.04 -0.23 -5.04
C LEU A 199 -4.40 -0.19 -5.73
N ALA A 200 -5.36 -1.02 -5.30
CA ALA A 200 -6.71 -1.06 -5.86
C ALA A 200 -7.50 0.24 -5.62
N ALA A 201 -7.31 0.88 -4.46
CA ALA A 201 -7.89 2.19 -4.17
C ALA A 201 -7.25 3.30 -5.05
N ALA A 202 -5.93 3.31 -5.18
CA ALA A 202 -5.24 4.30 -6.01
C ALA A 202 -5.49 4.10 -7.52
N ALA A 203 -5.68 2.87 -7.99
CA ALA A 203 -5.95 2.58 -9.41
C ALA A 203 -7.23 3.28 -9.91
N GLN A 204 -8.26 3.37 -9.06
CA GLN A 204 -9.55 4.02 -9.33
C GLN A 204 -9.49 5.56 -9.41
N SER A 205 -8.39 6.19 -8.97
CA SER A 205 -8.18 7.63 -9.11
C SER A 205 -7.20 7.91 -10.25
N ASP A 206 -7.37 9.03 -10.96
CA ASP A 206 -6.39 9.53 -11.92
C ASP A 206 -5.25 10.34 -11.26
N GLY A 207 -5.29 10.51 -9.93
CA GLY A 207 -4.27 11.24 -9.19
C GLY A 207 -2.86 10.62 -9.26
N PRO A 208 -1.79 11.44 -9.09
CA PRO A 208 -0.42 10.95 -9.02
C PRO A 208 -0.20 9.93 -7.89
N VAL A 209 0.64 8.93 -8.15
CA VAL A 209 0.95 7.88 -7.17
C VAL A 209 2.46 7.79 -6.96
N LEU A 210 2.92 7.92 -5.71
CA LEU A 210 4.31 7.72 -5.31
C LEU A 210 4.49 6.34 -4.68
N ILE A 211 5.25 5.47 -5.35
CA ILE A 211 5.58 4.12 -4.89
C ILE A 211 6.94 4.14 -4.19
N HIS A 212 6.94 4.08 -2.86
CA HIS A 212 8.16 3.96 -2.07
C HIS A 212 8.50 2.49 -1.79
N GLY A 213 9.78 2.15 -1.76
CA GLY A 213 10.25 0.85 -1.29
C GLY A 213 11.65 0.49 -1.79
N GLU A 214 12.28 -0.46 -1.13
CA GLU A 214 13.66 -0.88 -1.40
C GLU A 214 13.90 -1.35 -2.85
N THR A 215 15.16 -1.37 -3.26
CA THR A 215 15.58 -1.91 -4.55
C THR A 215 15.20 -3.39 -4.67
N GLY A 216 14.64 -3.79 -5.81
CA GLY A 216 14.28 -5.19 -6.08
C GLY A 216 12.98 -5.69 -5.42
N THR A 217 12.18 -4.83 -4.79
CA THR A 217 10.89 -5.19 -4.15
C THR A 217 9.73 -5.45 -5.12
N GLY A 218 9.85 -4.96 -6.37
CA GLY A 218 8.82 -5.10 -7.41
C GLY A 218 7.98 -3.85 -7.68
N LYS A 219 8.52 -2.63 -7.44
CA LYS A 219 7.82 -1.36 -7.71
C LYS A 219 7.27 -1.25 -9.15
N GLU A 220 8.03 -1.72 -10.14
CA GLU A 220 7.62 -1.84 -11.55
C GLU A 220 6.29 -2.63 -11.72
N LEU A 221 6.11 -3.72 -10.96
CA LEU A 221 4.90 -4.55 -11.00
C LEU A 221 3.70 -3.83 -10.37
N ALA A 222 3.93 -3.03 -9.32
CA ALA A 222 2.92 -2.20 -8.69
C ALA A 222 2.47 -1.05 -9.61
N ALA A 223 3.39 -0.42 -10.34
CA ALA A 223 3.05 0.57 -11.37
C ALA A 223 2.26 -0.05 -12.54
N SER A 224 2.70 -1.21 -13.04
CA SER A 224 1.97 -1.97 -14.05
C SER A 224 0.60 -2.45 -13.57
N TYR A 225 0.44 -2.75 -12.27
CA TYR A 225 -0.86 -3.04 -11.68
C TYR A 225 -1.77 -1.81 -11.72
N LEU A 226 -1.29 -0.65 -11.24
CA LEU A 226 -2.06 0.61 -11.19
C LEU A 226 -2.57 1.01 -12.58
N HIS A 227 -1.71 1.01 -13.60
CA HIS A 227 -2.11 1.33 -14.97
C HIS A 227 -3.21 0.39 -15.49
N ARG A 228 -3.00 -0.93 -15.38
CA ARG A 228 -3.95 -1.94 -15.88
C ARG A 228 -5.33 -1.93 -15.21
N HIS A 229 -5.42 -1.46 -13.97
CA HIS A 229 -6.69 -1.36 -13.22
C HIS A 229 -7.25 0.07 -13.18
N SER A 230 -6.76 0.96 -14.06
CA SER A 230 -7.22 2.36 -14.16
C SER A 230 -8.20 2.58 -15.31
N ALA A 231 -8.81 3.76 -15.33
CA ALA A 231 -9.56 4.25 -16.49
C ALA A 231 -8.70 4.32 -17.77
N ARG A 232 -7.38 4.51 -17.63
CA ARG A 232 -6.41 4.70 -18.73
C ARG A 232 -5.72 3.41 -19.19
N ARG A 233 -6.21 2.23 -18.80
CA ARG A 233 -5.60 0.92 -19.11
C ARG A 233 -5.47 0.57 -20.60
N SER A 234 -6.18 1.29 -21.47
CA SER A 234 -6.10 1.18 -22.93
C SER A 234 -5.19 2.24 -23.58
N GLY A 235 -4.71 3.22 -22.81
CA GLY A 235 -3.76 4.23 -23.26
C GLY A 235 -2.31 3.74 -23.16
N PRO A 236 -1.33 4.54 -23.64
CA PRO A 236 0.08 4.18 -23.56
C PRO A 236 0.57 4.07 -22.11
N PHE A 237 1.39 3.05 -21.81
CA PHE A 237 2.16 2.95 -20.57
C PHE A 237 3.64 3.15 -20.88
N ILE A 238 4.13 4.36 -20.65
CA ILE A 238 5.54 4.72 -20.88
C ILE A 238 6.32 4.53 -19.58
N TRP A 239 7.36 3.70 -19.61
CA TRP A 239 8.24 3.40 -18.48
C TRP A 239 9.60 4.09 -18.69
N VAL A 240 10.08 4.83 -17.69
CA VAL A 240 11.35 5.56 -17.71
C VAL A 240 12.08 5.34 -16.39
N ASP A 241 13.34 4.91 -16.44
CA ASP A 241 14.25 4.93 -15.28
C ASP A 241 15.03 6.25 -15.30
N CYS A 242 14.68 7.17 -14.40
CA CYS A 242 15.30 8.49 -14.32
C CYS A 242 16.80 8.44 -13.99
N ALA A 243 17.29 7.37 -13.34
CA ALA A 243 18.71 7.19 -13.04
C ALA A 243 19.55 6.82 -14.28
N SER A 244 18.91 6.29 -15.32
CA SER A 244 19.57 5.83 -16.56
C SER A 244 19.77 6.93 -17.61
N LEU A 245 19.07 8.05 -17.48
CA LEU A 245 19.11 9.16 -18.43
C LEU A 245 20.28 10.10 -18.11
N PRO A 246 21.19 10.39 -19.06
CA PRO A 246 22.20 11.42 -18.87
C PRO A 246 21.55 12.78 -18.59
N PRO A 247 22.04 13.59 -17.62
CA PRO A 247 21.44 14.88 -17.29
C PRO A 247 21.34 15.86 -18.47
N SER A 248 22.23 15.75 -19.46
CA SER A 248 22.22 16.53 -20.70
C SER A 248 21.11 16.14 -21.68
N LEU A 249 20.61 14.91 -21.63
CA LEU A 249 19.54 14.41 -22.50
C LEU A 249 18.18 14.38 -21.79
N PHE A 250 18.16 14.37 -20.45
CA PHE A 250 16.96 14.28 -19.63
C PHE A 250 15.85 15.23 -20.08
N GLU A 251 16.18 16.50 -20.34
CA GLU A 251 15.19 17.50 -20.77
C GLU A 251 14.57 17.17 -22.14
N SER A 252 15.41 16.83 -23.13
CA SER A 252 15.00 16.49 -24.49
C SER A 252 14.16 15.21 -24.54
N GLU A 253 14.53 14.20 -23.75
CA GLU A 253 13.80 12.93 -23.69
C GLU A 253 12.47 13.08 -22.93
N MET A 254 12.43 13.83 -21.83
CA MET A 254 11.20 14.03 -21.06
C MET A 254 10.18 14.95 -21.74
N PHE A 255 10.64 16.07 -22.30
CA PHE A 255 9.78 17.17 -22.76
C PHE A 255 9.82 17.43 -24.27
N GLY A 256 10.68 16.74 -25.02
CA GLY A 256 10.83 16.91 -26.47
C GLY A 256 11.67 18.13 -26.86
N HIS A 257 11.97 18.29 -28.15
CA HIS A 257 12.69 19.45 -28.69
C HIS A 257 12.16 19.89 -30.07
N GLU A 258 12.23 21.19 -30.35
CA GLU A 258 12.00 21.71 -31.70
C GLU A 258 13.20 21.40 -32.61
N GLY A 259 12.92 21.01 -33.86
CA GLY A 259 13.96 20.71 -34.85
C GLY A 259 14.88 21.90 -35.11
N GLY A 260 16.19 21.65 -35.20
CA GLY A 260 17.19 22.68 -35.49
C GLY A 260 17.60 23.58 -34.32
N ARG A 261 16.96 23.46 -33.13
CA ARG A 261 17.39 24.20 -31.93
C ARG A 261 18.41 23.48 -31.06
N LEU A 262 18.66 22.18 -31.29
CA LEU A 262 19.71 21.40 -30.62
C LEU A 262 20.86 21.06 -31.61
N PRO A 263 22.14 21.25 -31.25
CA PRO A 263 23.25 20.90 -32.13
C PRO A 263 23.23 19.41 -32.53
N GLY A 264 23.13 19.13 -33.83
CA GLY A 264 23.08 17.77 -34.38
C GLY A 264 21.68 17.18 -34.56
N TYR A 265 20.61 17.86 -34.14
CA TYR A 265 19.23 17.36 -34.22
C TYR A 265 18.40 18.18 -35.22
N ALA A 266 18.29 17.66 -36.44
CA ALA A 266 17.60 18.34 -37.56
C ALA A 266 16.06 18.16 -37.55
N GLN A 267 15.53 17.18 -36.81
CA GLN A 267 14.10 16.89 -36.75
C GLN A 267 13.53 17.18 -35.35
N GLU A 268 12.22 17.38 -35.29
CA GLU A 268 11.47 17.49 -34.04
C GLU A 268 11.45 16.14 -33.29
N HIS A 269 11.50 16.19 -31.95
CA HIS A 269 11.37 15.01 -31.10
C HIS A 269 10.25 15.18 -30.08
N HIS A 270 9.34 14.22 -30.02
CA HIS A 270 8.26 14.15 -29.03
C HIS A 270 8.77 13.49 -27.73
N GLY A 271 8.71 14.23 -26.62
CA GLY A 271 9.16 13.72 -25.31
C GLY A 271 8.26 12.61 -24.73
N PHE A 272 8.72 11.99 -23.63
CA PHE A 272 7.96 10.96 -22.91
C PHE A 272 6.58 11.44 -22.46
N PHE A 273 6.41 12.71 -22.09
CA PHE A 273 5.09 13.27 -21.77
C PHE A 273 4.13 13.28 -22.97
N GLU A 274 4.59 13.70 -24.15
CA GLU A 274 3.77 13.67 -25.37
C GLU A 274 3.42 12.23 -25.77
N ARG A 275 4.38 11.32 -25.66
CA ARG A 275 4.22 9.89 -25.98
C ARG A 275 3.33 9.14 -24.97
N ALA A 276 3.16 9.66 -23.77
CA ALA A 276 2.29 9.11 -22.73
C ALA A 276 0.88 9.75 -22.71
N ASN A 277 0.59 10.68 -23.61
CA ASN A 277 -0.66 11.43 -23.66
C ASN A 277 -1.90 10.51 -23.80
N GLY A 278 -2.94 10.78 -23.01
CA GLY A 278 -4.11 9.90 -22.86
C GLY A 278 -3.85 8.62 -22.06
N GLY A 279 -2.64 8.44 -21.52
CA GLY A 279 -2.19 7.22 -20.87
C GLY A 279 -1.53 7.47 -19.51
N THR A 280 -0.42 6.77 -19.27
CA THR A 280 0.29 6.78 -17.99
C THR A 280 1.81 6.82 -18.21
N LEU A 281 2.48 7.75 -17.54
CA LEU A 281 3.94 7.85 -17.47
C LEU A 281 4.42 7.32 -16.11
N PHE A 282 5.28 6.31 -16.14
CA PHE A 282 5.95 5.79 -14.96
C PHE A 282 7.41 6.27 -14.89
N LEU A 283 7.75 6.92 -13.79
CA LEU A 283 9.08 7.45 -13.49
C LEU A 283 9.70 6.64 -12.34
N ASP A 284 10.54 5.65 -12.64
CA ASP A 284 11.35 4.99 -11.61
C ASP A 284 12.52 5.89 -11.21
N GLN A 285 12.96 5.73 -9.96
CA GLN A 285 14.00 6.54 -9.34
C GLN A 285 13.78 8.06 -9.45
N VAL A 286 12.55 8.52 -9.16
CA VAL A 286 12.17 9.95 -9.23
C VAL A 286 13.06 10.87 -8.38
N GLY A 287 13.71 10.34 -7.33
CA GLY A 287 14.67 11.07 -6.49
C GLY A 287 15.99 11.45 -7.20
N GLU A 288 16.30 10.84 -8.34
CA GLU A 288 17.49 11.14 -9.15
C GLU A 288 17.24 12.27 -10.18
N ILE A 289 16.03 12.82 -10.25
CA ILE A 289 15.69 13.88 -11.21
C ILE A 289 16.46 15.17 -10.88
N PRO A 290 17.24 15.73 -11.83
CA PRO A 290 18.01 16.95 -11.60
C PRO A 290 17.14 18.11 -11.11
N LEU A 291 17.58 18.84 -10.08
CA LEU A 291 16.83 19.93 -9.46
C LEU A 291 16.26 20.97 -10.46
N PRO A 292 16.98 21.39 -11.54
CA PRO A 292 16.43 22.30 -12.55
C PRO A 292 15.25 21.72 -13.35
N MET A 293 15.14 20.39 -13.45
CA MET A 293 14.08 19.69 -14.19
C MET A 293 12.82 19.47 -13.34
N GLN A 294 12.97 19.49 -12.00
CA GLN A 294 11.85 19.29 -11.07
C GLN A 294 10.77 20.37 -11.21
N SER A 295 11.12 21.61 -11.57
CA SER A 295 10.15 22.68 -11.85
C SER A 295 9.38 22.47 -13.16
N LYS A 296 10.04 21.92 -14.20
CA LYS A 296 9.40 21.55 -15.47
C LYS A 296 8.47 20.36 -15.28
N LEU A 297 8.90 19.36 -14.50
CA LEU A 297 8.06 18.23 -14.09
C LEU A 297 6.84 18.70 -13.29
N LEU A 298 7.02 19.62 -12.33
CA LEU A 298 5.89 20.20 -11.58
C LEU A 298 4.86 20.85 -12.50
N ARG A 299 5.28 21.66 -13.49
CA ARG A 299 4.35 22.24 -14.48
C ARG A 299 3.59 21.17 -15.26
N ALA A 300 4.25 20.08 -15.64
CA ALA A 300 3.62 18.97 -16.36
C ALA A 300 2.56 18.24 -15.50
N VAL A 301 2.84 17.98 -14.21
CA VAL A 301 1.93 17.24 -13.31
C VAL A 301 0.84 18.14 -12.69
N ASP A 302 1.12 19.43 -12.50
CA ASP A 302 0.17 20.36 -11.89
C ASP A 302 -0.78 21.00 -12.91
N ALA A 303 -0.22 21.58 -13.97
CA ALA A 303 -0.95 22.35 -14.97
C ALA A 303 -1.28 21.58 -16.26
N GLY A 304 -0.79 20.34 -16.43
CA GLY A 304 -1.05 19.55 -17.63
C GLY A 304 -0.45 20.14 -18.91
N VAL A 305 0.65 20.89 -18.79
CA VAL A 305 1.35 21.50 -19.93
C VAL A 305 2.87 21.29 -19.82
N ILE A 306 3.49 21.00 -20.96
CA ILE A 306 4.95 20.97 -21.11
C ILE A 306 5.40 22.07 -22.07
N ARG A 307 6.72 22.31 -22.12
CA ARG A 307 7.36 23.13 -23.14
C ARG A 307 8.60 22.41 -23.63
N ARG A 308 8.71 22.26 -24.95
CA ARG A 308 9.83 21.59 -25.62
C ARG A 308 11.12 22.39 -25.44
N VAL A 309 12.28 21.70 -25.47
CA VAL A 309 13.59 22.34 -25.45
C VAL A 309 13.70 23.32 -26.62
N GLY A 310 14.02 24.57 -26.28
CA GLY A 310 14.13 25.68 -27.22
C GLY A 310 12.80 26.26 -27.72
N GLY A 311 11.67 25.59 -27.53
CA GLY A 311 10.36 26.10 -27.93
C GLY A 311 9.76 27.10 -26.94
N GLU A 312 8.83 27.93 -27.42
CA GLU A 312 8.13 28.93 -26.59
C GLU A 312 6.66 28.56 -26.34
N LEU A 313 6.11 27.66 -27.14
CA LEU A 313 4.71 27.21 -27.06
C LEU A 313 4.52 26.19 -25.93
N ASP A 314 3.46 26.37 -25.15
CA ASP A 314 3.03 25.37 -24.17
C ASP A 314 2.18 24.30 -24.88
N VAL A 315 2.58 23.04 -24.72
CA VAL A 315 1.93 21.86 -25.31
C VAL A 315 1.07 21.20 -24.23
N PRO A 316 -0.26 21.11 -24.38
CA PRO A 316 -1.12 20.43 -23.42
C PRO A 316 -0.92 18.92 -23.46
N VAL A 317 -0.83 18.30 -22.29
CA VAL A 317 -0.67 16.85 -22.10
C VAL A 317 -1.59 16.35 -20.99
N ASP A 318 -2.36 15.31 -21.29
CA ASP A 318 -3.19 14.59 -20.34
C ASP A 318 -2.52 13.26 -19.96
N VAL A 319 -1.70 13.28 -18.92
CA VAL A 319 -0.85 12.15 -18.52
C VAL A 319 -1.03 11.85 -17.04
N ARG A 320 -1.46 10.63 -16.71
CA ARG A 320 -1.39 10.14 -15.34
C ARG A 320 0.07 9.82 -14.98
N VAL A 321 0.57 10.36 -13.88
CA VAL A 321 1.95 10.11 -13.43
C VAL A 321 1.99 9.12 -12.28
N ILE A 322 2.85 8.11 -12.40
CA ILE A 322 3.21 7.19 -11.32
C ILE A 322 4.72 7.32 -11.12
N CYS A 323 5.16 7.58 -9.90
CA CYS A 323 6.57 7.69 -9.56
C CYS A 323 6.99 6.52 -8.67
N ALA A 324 8.26 6.15 -8.70
CA ALA A 324 8.84 5.21 -7.76
C ALA A 324 10.21 5.70 -7.25
N THR A 325 10.56 5.30 -6.03
CA THR A 325 11.89 5.54 -5.45
C THR A 325 12.20 4.57 -4.32
N ASN A 326 13.47 4.41 -4.01
CA ASN A 326 13.99 3.81 -2.77
C ASN A 326 14.52 4.85 -1.75
N GLN A 327 14.65 6.13 -2.13
CA GLN A 327 15.09 7.20 -1.25
C GLN A 327 13.94 7.71 -0.37
N ASP A 328 14.26 8.30 0.78
CA ASP A 328 13.32 9.16 1.50
C ASP A 328 13.30 10.55 0.85
N LEU A 329 12.17 10.91 0.23
CA LEU A 329 12.02 12.22 -0.41
C LEU A 329 11.82 13.34 0.61
N CYS A 330 11.36 13.07 1.83
CA CYS A 330 11.27 14.08 2.89
C CYS A 330 12.67 14.51 3.33
N GLU A 331 13.60 13.56 3.51
CA GLU A 331 15.02 13.86 3.75
C GLU A 331 15.65 14.58 2.54
N ALA A 332 15.30 14.19 1.30
CA ALA A 332 15.79 14.85 0.10
C ALA A 332 15.29 16.31 -0.02
N VAL A 333 14.06 16.60 0.43
CA VAL A 333 13.51 17.96 0.53
C VAL A 333 14.25 18.77 1.59
N GLN A 334 14.44 18.22 2.79
CA GLN A 334 15.20 18.89 3.88
C GLN A 334 16.65 19.19 3.47
N ALA A 335 17.27 18.30 2.68
CA ALA A 335 18.61 18.48 2.12
C ALA A 335 18.67 19.39 0.88
N GLY A 336 17.55 19.99 0.43
CA GLY A 336 17.49 20.85 -0.76
C GLY A 336 17.74 20.14 -2.09
N ARG A 337 17.76 18.80 -2.11
CA ARG A 337 17.96 17.96 -3.31
C ARG A 337 16.65 17.70 -4.08
N PHE A 338 15.52 17.84 -3.39
CA PHE A 338 14.19 17.69 -3.98
C PHE A 338 13.31 18.88 -3.60
N ARG A 339 12.40 19.31 -4.50
CA ARG A 339 11.49 20.43 -4.19
C ARG A 339 10.26 19.96 -3.41
N GLU A 340 9.91 20.73 -2.38
CA GLU A 340 8.74 20.50 -1.54
C GLU A 340 7.41 20.55 -2.33
N ASP A 341 7.28 21.51 -3.26
CA ASP A 341 6.10 21.66 -4.10
C ASP A 341 5.86 20.46 -5.03
N LEU A 342 6.91 19.98 -5.70
CA LEU A 342 6.87 18.74 -6.48
C LEU A 342 6.58 17.52 -5.61
N PHE A 343 7.18 17.42 -4.42
CA PHE A 343 6.91 16.31 -3.50
C PHE A 343 5.42 16.23 -3.17
N HIS A 344 4.81 17.32 -2.72
CA HIS A 344 3.38 17.33 -2.39
C HIS A 344 2.48 17.03 -3.58
N ARG A 345 2.86 17.41 -4.81
CA ARG A 345 2.07 17.09 -6.01
C ARG A 345 2.21 15.63 -6.46
N LEU A 346 3.36 14.99 -6.26
CA LEU A 346 3.56 13.57 -6.57
C LEU A 346 3.01 12.64 -5.47
N ALA A 347 3.03 13.09 -4.22
CA ALA A 347 2.68 12.34 -3.02
C ALA A 347 1.17 12.25 -2.73
N CYS A 348 0.29 12.46 -3.73
CA CYS A 348 -1.17 12.34 -3.56
C CYS A 348 -1.59 10.95 -3.05
N PHE A 349 -0.95 9.88 -3.57
CA PHE A 349 -1.06 8.52 -3.03
C PHE A 349 0.34 7.95 -2.75
N CYS A 350 0.77 7.93 -1.48
CA CYS A 350 2.04 7.30 -1.07
C CYS A 350 1.87 5.81 -0.75
N ILE A 351 2.32 4.92 -1.62
CA ILE A 351 2.19 3.47 -1.46
C ILE A 351 3.56 2.85 -1.16
N CYS A 352 3.69 2.19 0.00
CA CYS A 352 4.92 1.50 0.40
C CYS A 352 4.86 0.02 -0.03
N VAL A 353 5.84 -0.45 -0.80
CA VAL A 353 5.99 -1.86 -1.16
C VAL A 353 6.86 -2.55 -0.10
N PRO A 354 6.37 -3.57 0.63
CA PRO A 354 7.12 -4.16 1.72
C PRO A 354 8.31 -4.99 1.19
N PRO A 355 9.48 -4.92 1.85
CA PRO A 355 10.63 -5.75 1.55
C PRO A 355 10.32 -7.23 1.82
N LEU A 356 11.06 -8.12 1.16
CA LEU A 356 10.78 -9.55 1.15
C LEU A 356 10.87 -10.19 2.56
N ARG A 357 11.73 -9.63 3.43
CA ARG A 357 11.85 -10.00 4.85
C ARG A 357 10.61 -9.73 5.71
N GLU A 358 9.71 -8.84 5.27
CA GLU A 358 8.45 -8.55 5.97
C GLU A 358 7.29 -9.42 5.46
N ARG A 359 7.53 -10.26 4.44
CA ARG A 359 6.55 -11.14 3.81
C ARG A 359 7.17 -12.50 3.45
N VAL A 360 7.88 -13.09 4.41
CA VAL A 360 8.57 -14.38 4.21
C VAL A 360 7.60 -15.54 3.95
N GLU A 361 6.32 -15.40 4.33
CA GLU A 361 5.22 -16.34 4.05
C GLU A 361 4.88 -16.43 2.55
N ASP A 362 5.29 -15.43 1.77
CA ASP A 362 5.10 -15.37 0.32
C ASP A 362 6.24 -16.06 -0.45
N LEU A 363 7.38 -16.34 0.19
CA LEU A 363 8.55 -16.97 -0.46
C LEU A 363 8.21 -18.24 -1.27
N PRO A 364 7.35 -19.18 -0.81
CA PRO A 364 6.99 -20.35 -1.61
C PRO A 364 6.26 -19.98 -2.90
N VAL A 365 5.26 -19.09 -2.82
CA VAL A 365 4.44 -18.68 -3.98
C VAL A 365 5.27 -17.86 -4.96
N ILE A 366 6.12 -16.95 -4.44
CA ILE A 366 7.07 -16.19 -5.25
C ILE A 366 8.09 -17.13 -5.91
N ALA A 367 8.58 -18.16 -5.21
CA ALA A 367 9.51 -19.14 -5.79
C ALA A 367 8.88 -19.92 -6.93
N GLU A 368 7.66 -20.42 -6.76
CA GLU A 368 6.92 -21.12 -7.82
C GLU A 368 6.70 -20.22 -9.05
N GLU A 369 6.34 -18.95 -8.83
CA GLU A 369 6.16 -17.97 -9.92
C GLU A 369 7.47 -17.70 -10.68
N LEU A 370 8.58 -17.51 -9.96
CA LEU A 370 9.89 -17.24 -10.55
C LEU A 370 10.47 -18.47 -11.25
N LEU A 371 10.36 -19.66 -10.65
CA LEU A 371 10.84 -20.90 -11.24
C LEU A 371 10.04 -21.28 -12.50
N ARG A 372 8.72 -21.03 -12.52
CA ARG A 372 7.89 -21.23 -13.72
C ARG A 372 8.31 -20.30 -14.86
N HIS A 373 8.58 -19.02 -14.58
CA HIS A 373 9.09 -18.08 -15.58
C HIS A 373 10.51 -18.42 -16.07
N LEU A 374 11.39 -18.93 -15.19
CA LEU A 374 12.74 -19.38 -15.57
C LEU A 374 12.69 -20.63 -16.46
N ALA A 375 11.80 -21.56 -16.14
CA ALA A 375 11.58 -22.81 -16.88
C ALA A 375 10.98 -22.56 -18.27
N ALA A 376 9.94 -21.71 -18.37
CA ALA A 376 9.33 -21.31 -19.64
C ALA A 376 10.30 -20.62 -20.61
N ARG A 377 11.33 -19.93 -20.10
CA ARG A 377 12.40 -19.32 -20.93
C ARG A 377 13.45 -20.32 -21.44
N ARG A 378 13.48 -21.53 -20.89
CA ARG A 378 14.44 -22.60 -21.23
C ARG A 378 13.77 -23.83 -21.87
N ASP A 379 12.45 -23.78 -22.06
CA ASP A 379 11.60 -24.91 -22.49
C ASP A 379 11.82 -26.18 -21.64
N THR A 380 11.93 -26.00 -20.32
CA THR A 380 12.11 -27.08 -19.35
C THR A 380 10.96 -27.17 -18.35
N PRO A 381 10.75 -28.31 -17.66
CA PRO A 381 9.76 -28.40 -16.59
C PRO A 381 10.15 -27.52 -15.38
N PRO A 382 9.17 -26.88 -14.70
CA PRO A 382 9.43 -26.01 -13.56
C PRO A 382 9.90 -26.80 -12.35
N LYS A 383 11.16 -26.57 -11.95
CA LYS A 383 11.72 -27.08 -10.69
C LYS A 383 10.99 -26.49 -9.48
N ARG A 384 11.06 -27.16 -8.34
CA ARG A 384 10.47 -26.73 -7.05
C ARG A 384 11.49 -26.75 -5.93
N LEU A 385 11.29 -25.91 -4.91
CA LEU A 385 12.11 -25.95 -3.69
C LEU A 385 11.73 -27.13 -2.80
N SER A 386 12.69 -27.76 -2.13
CA SER A 386 12.41 -28.65 -1.00
C SER A 386 11.89 -27.84 0.21
N ARG A 387 11.20 -28.50 1.15
CA ARG A 387 10.72 -27.85 2.39
C ARG A 387 11.88 -27.26 3.20
N GLU A 388 13.02 -27.95 3.22
CA GLU A 388 14.24 -27.52 3.91
C GLU A 388 14.91 -26.34 3.20
N ALA A 389 14.93 -26.32 1.87
CA ALA A 389 15.40 -25.19 1.08
C ALA A 389 14.56 -23.93 1.38
N VAL A 390 13.23 -24.05 1.45
CA VAL A 390 12.33 -22.95 1.86
C VAL A 390 12.67 -22.48 3.28
N LEU A 391 12.85 -23.39 4.25
CA LEU A 391 13.17 -23.04 5.64
C LEU A 391 14.53 -22.31 5.78
N LEU A 392 15.53 -22.68 4.97
CA LEU A 392 16.80 -21.95 4.90
C LEU A 392 16.62 -20.55 4.32
N LEU A 393 15.90 -20.44 3.19
CA LEU A 393 15.62 -19.16 2.52
C LEU A 393 14.81 -18.21 3.42
N SER A 394 13.83 -18.71 4.19
CA SER A 394 13.04 -17.91 5.13
C SER A 394 13.85 -17.27 6.27
N ARG A 395 15.10 -17.71 6.51
CA ARG A 395 16.01 -17.10 7.49
C ARG A 395 16.94 -16.03 6.91
N TYR A 396 16.97 -15.90 5.59
CA TYR A 396 17.83 -14.94 4.89
C TYR A 396 17.14 -13.58 4.77
N ARG A 397 17.91 -12.48 4.89
CA ARG A 397 17.35 -11.11 4.93
C ARG A 397 16.96 -10.54 3.57
N PHE A 398 17.47 -11.10 2.47
CA PHE A 398 17.29 -10.61 1.09
C PHE A 398 17.51 -9.09 0.93
N PRO A 399 18.73 -8.56 1.13
CA PRO A 399 19.03 -7.14 0.88
C PRO A 399 18.69 -6.69 -0.56
N GLY A 400 18.78 -7.56 -1.56
CA GLY A 400 18.32 -7.28 -2.92
C GLY A 400 16.87 -7.73 -3.22
N ASN A 401 16.10 -8.05 -2.19
CA ASN A 401 14.68 -8.41 -2.23
C ASN A 401 14.37 -9.49 -3.29
N VAL A 402 13.29 -9.33 -4.08
CA VAL A 402 12.84 -10.31 -5.07
C VAL A 402 13.82 -10.41 -6.25
N ARG A 403 14.56 -9.33 -6.56
CA ARG A 403 15.62 -9.34 -7.60
C ARG A 403 16.76 -10.29 -7.21
N GLU A 404 17.20 -10.24 -5.96
CA GLU A 404 18.17 -11.18 -5.42
C GLU A 404 17.62 -12.60 -5.32
N PHE A 405 16.39 -12.76 -4.81
CA PHE A 405 15.77 -14.08 -4.68
C PHE A 405 15.66 -14.79 -6.03
N ARG A 406 15.25 -14.07 -7.10
CA ARG A 406 15.25 -14.57 -8.47
C ARG A 406 16.65 -15.03 -8.92
N ASN A 407 17.70 -14.30 -8.58
CA ASN A 407 19.07 -14.67 -8.90
C ASN A 407 19.48 -15.97 -8.18
N ILE A 408 19.20 -16.08 -6.87
CA ILE A 408 19.43 -17.31 -6.08
C ILE A 408 18.70 -18.51 -6.74
N LEU A 409 17.43 -18.37 -7.09
CA LEU A 409 16.64 -19.42 -7.74
C LEU A 409 17.17 -19.77 -9.14
N GLN A 410 17.66 -18.79 -9.91
CA GLN A 410 18.23 -19.02 -11.24
C GLN A 410 19.54 -19.81 -11.18
N VAL A 411 20.41 -19.53 -10.20
CA VAL A 411 21.63 -20.31 -9.96
C VAL A 411 21.25 -21.71 -9.47
N ALA A 412 20.39 -21.81 -8.45
CA ALA A 412 19.98 -23.10 -7.89
C ALA A 412 19.32 -24.03 -8.92
N ALA A 413 18.45 -23.48 -9.78
CA ALA A 413 17.82 -24.21 -10.87
C ALA A 413 18.79 -24.65 -11.98
N SER A 414 19.98 -24.03 -12.07
CA SER A 414 21.03 -24.39 -13.03
C SER A 414 22.03 -25.41 -12.47
N LEU A 415 22.24 -25.42 -11.14
CA LEU A 415 23.08 -26.39 -10.43
C LEU A 415 22.35 -27.69 -10.05
N THR A 416 21.03 -27.72 -10.14
CA THR A 416 20.21 -28.90 -9.80
C THR A 416 19.83 -29.67 -11.06
N GLU A 417 20.21 -30.93 -11.18
CA GLU A 417 19.84 -31.77 -12.33
C GLU A 417 18.36 -32.22 -12.28
N GLY A 418 17.85 -32.61 -11.12
CA GLY A 418 16.46 -33.06 -10.92
C GLY A 418 15.39 -31.97 -10.76
N GLU A 419 14.14 -32.37 -10.50
CA GLU A 419 13.01 -31.43 -10.33
C GLU A 419 13.01 -30.66 -9.01
N ARG A 420 13.71 -31.15 -7.98
CA ARG A 420 13.70 -30.55 -6.63
C ARG A 420 15.04 -29.93 -6.28
N ILE A 421 15.05 -28.62 -6.03
CA ILE A 421 16.18 -27.88 -5.49
C ILE A 421 16.30 -28.21 -3.99
N GLY A 422 17.39 -28.89 -3.62
CA GLY A 422 17.70 -29.30 -2.26
C GLY A 422 18.19 -28.18 -1.35
N ALA A 423 18.35 -28.49 -0.06
CA ALA A 423 18.86 -27.55 0.93
C ALA A 423 20.35 -27.25 0.73
N GLU A 424 21.08 -28.21 0.16
CA GLU A 424 22.53 -28.24 -0.03
C GLU A 424 22.96 -27.17 -1.03
N VAL A 425 22.33 -27.18 -2.21
CA VAL A 425 22.53 -26.18 -3.28
C VAL A 425 22.18 -24.77 -2.77
N VAL A 426 21.10 -24.63 -2.00
CA VAL A 426 20.74 -23.34 -1.39
C VAL A 426 21.79 -22.90 -0.35
N ARG A 427 22.29 -23.82 0.49
CA ARG A 427 23.30 -23.55 1.51
C ARG A 427 24.62 -23.08 0.89
N GLU A 428 25.05 -23.69 -0.22
CA GLU A 428 26.22 -23.29 -1.01
C GLU A 428 26.07 -21.88 -1.62
N ILE A 429 24.92 -21.59 -2.24
CA ILE A 429 24.63 -20.28 -2.83
C ILE A 429 24.51 -19.18 -1.76
N LEU A 430 23.98 -19.49 -0.57
CA LEU A 430 23.92 -18.53 0.53
C LEU A 430 25.29 -18.33 1.21
N ALA A 431 26.10 -19.39 1.35
CA ALA A 431 27.45 -19.30 1.93
C ALA A 431 28.39 -18.45 1.07
N SER A 432 28.38 -18.65 -0.26
CA SER A 432 29.15 -17.83 -1.21
C SER A 432 28.71 -16.36 -1.27
N ARG A 433 27.52 -16.03 -0.74
CA ARG A 433 27.00 -14.66 -0.59
C ARG A 433 27.16 -14.08 0.81
N ALA A 434 27.64 -14.86 1.78
CA ALA A 434 27.71 -14.44 3.18
C ALA A 434 28.97 -13.61 3.53
N HIS A 435 29.81 -13.28 2.55
CA HIS A 435 30.92 -12.34 2.75
C HIS A 435 30.42 -10.88 2.77
N PRO A 436 31.02 -10.01 3.60
CA PRO A 436 30.23 -9.05 4.35
C PRO A 436 30.02 -7.71 3.66
N THR A 437 28.78 -7.22 3.69
CA THR A 437 28.47 -5.79 3.70
C THR A 437 27.75 -5.43 5.00
N ALA A 438 28.45 -4.63 5.82
CA ALA A 438 28.05 -3.91 7.03
C ALA A 438 26.77 -4.35 7.79
N GLY A 439 26.96 -4.92 8.98
CA GLY A 439 25.86 -5.18 9.92
C GLY A 439 26.20 -6.06 11.12
N ALA A 440 27.46 -6.07 11.57
CA ALA A 440 27.89 -6.88 12.70
C ALA A 440 27.43 -6.26 14.03
N ALA A 441 26.47 -6.91 14.69
CA ALA A 441 26.29 -6.73 16.13
C ALA A 441 27.44 -7.47 16.85
N PRO A 442 28.21 -6.83 17.74
CA PRO A 442 29.23 -7.53 18.51
C PRO A 442 28.56 -8.42 19.56
N ALA A 443 28.79 -9.73 19.47
CA ALA A 443 28.60 -10.63 20.60
C ALA A 443 29.68 -10.34 21.67
N PRO A 444 29.40 -10.56 22.97
CA PRO A 444 30.31 -10.17 24.03
C PRO A 444 31.55 -11.07 24.06
N VAL A 445 32.72 -10.46 24.16
CA VAL A 445 33.97 -11.13 24.54
C VAL A 445 34.36 -10.67 25.94
N GLU A 446 34.49 -11.64 26.85
CA GLU A 446 34.93 -11.42 28.22
C GLU A 446 36.45 -11.18 28.31
N ALA A 447 36.88 -10.69 29.48
CA ALA A 447 38.18 -10.09 29.70
C ALA A 447 39.40 -11.05 29.67
N ALA A 448 40.54 -10.52 29.22
CA ALA A 448 41.87 -10.87 29.69
C ALA A 448 42.75 -9.60 29.68
N ALA A 449 43.76 -9.52 30.55
CA ALA A 449 44.40 -8.25 30.94
C ALA A 449 45.94 -8.24 30.83
N ALA A 450 46.49 -7.01 30.97
CA ALA A 450 47.82 -6.65 31.50
C ALA A 450 49.03 -6.43 30.55
N ALA A 451 50.00 -5.67 31.10
CA ALA A 451 51.27 -5.12 30.54
C ALA A 451 51.11 -3.87 29.61
N VAL A 452 51.56 -2.63 29.89
CA VAL A 452 52.67 -2.02 30.71
C VAL A 452 54.05 -2.25 30.05
N ALA A 453 54.90 -1.26 29.71
CA ALA A 453 54.77 0.22 29.68
C ALA A 453 55.76 0.90 28.65
N PRO A 454 56.59 1.93 28.96
CA PRO A 454 56.31 3.34 28.56
C PRO A 454 57.44 4.04 27.75
N GLY A 455 57.23 5.30 27.32
CA GLY A 455 58.35 6.16 26.92
C GLY A 455 58.04 7.59 26.40
N ILE A 456 58.48 8.59 27.18
CA ILE A 456 59.05 9.89 26.78
C ILE A 456 58.13 11.14 26.60
N GLU A 457 58.39 12.09 27.51
CA GLU A 457 57.99 13.51 27.66
C GLU A 457 59.00 14.44 26.93
N VAL A 458 58.89 15.77 26.70
CA VAL A 458 57.90 16.88 26.90
C VAL A 458 58.43 18.09 26.04
N GLN A 459 57.65 19.11 25.61
CA GLN A 459 57.66 20.55 26.04
C GLN A 459 57.08 21.41 24.87
N GLY A 460 56.17 22.38 25.05
CA GLY A 460 56.43 23.83 25.28
C GLY A 460 56.61 24.63 23.96
N ASP A 461 56.26 25.92 23.77
CA ASP A 461 55.37 26.87 24.45
C ASP A 461 54.92 27.98 23.44
N ARG A 462 53.76 28.60 23.71
CA ARG A 462 53.19 29.91 23.27
C ARG A 462 53.64 30.72 22.03
N SER A 463 52.59 31.16 21.30
CA SER A 463 52.31 32.56 20.85
C SER A 463 52.56 32.99 19.39
N ARG A 464 51.48 33.19 18.61
CA ARG A 464 50.96 34.52 18.17
C ARG A 464 49.75 34.38 17.21
N PHE A 465 48.85 35.37 17.21
CA PHE A 465 47.74 35.51 16.25
C PHE A 465 48.24 35.86 14.85
N HIS A 466 47.64 35.28 13.80
CA HIS A 466 47.29 35.97 12.54
C HIS A 466 46.15 35.21 11.83
N LEU A 467 45.11 35.93 11.39
CA LEU A 467 44.13 35.43 10.41
C LEU A 467 44.65 35.73 9.01
N HIS A 468 44.78 34.72 8.14
CA HIS A 468 44.17 34.73 6.79
C HIS A 468 44.38 33.39 6.06
N ASP A 469 43.30 32.93 5.44
CA ASP A 469 43.19 32.17 4.19
C ASP A 469 44.06 30.91 3.95
N ALA A 470 43.44 29.72 4.11
CA ALA A 470 43.79 28.50 3.37
C ALA A 470 42.73 27.39 3.57
N THR A 471 42.13 26.93 2.48
CA THR A 471 41.52 25.59 2.38
C THR A 471 42.22 24.80 1.27
N PRO A 472 42.19 23.46 1.28
CA PRO A 472 42.37 22.56 2.44
C PRO A 472 43.40 21.45 2.12
N SER A 473 43.83 20.66 3.11
CA SER A 473 44.32 19.30 2.87
C SER A 473 44.19 18.40 4.10
N PRO A 474 44.12 17.07 3.92
CA PRO A 474 43.37 16.22 4.83
C PRO A 474 44.27 15.30 5.66
N GLU A 475 44.04 15.21 6.97
CA GLU A 475 44.45 14.05 7.78
C GLU A 475 43.72 14.06 9.13
N GLY A 476 43.29 12.88 9.59
CA GLY A 476 42.48 12.72 10.80
C GLY A 476 40.97 12.69 10.54
N GLN A 477 40.40 11.48 10.49
CA GLN A 477 38.97 11.32 10.78
C GLN A 477 38.70 11.88 12.18
N PRO A 478 37.67 12.70 12.40
CA PRO A 478 37.35 13.18 13.73
C PRO A 478 37.02 11.97 14.61
N THR A 479 37.69 11.86 15.75
CA THR A 479 37.44 10.76 16.68
C THR A 479 35.98 10.77 17.14
N ASP A 480 35.44 9.61 17.50
CA ASP A 480 34.06 9.49 18.00
C ASP A 480 33.77 10.47 19.14
N GLU A 481 34.77 10.78 19.98
CA GLU A 481 34.67 11.76 21.06
C GLU A 481 34.59 13.22 20.58
N ALA A 482 35.23 13.56 19.46
CA ALA A 482 35.15 14.88 18.84
C ALA A 482 33.82 15.09 18.09
N LEU A 483 33.34 14.05 17.38
CA LEU A 483 32.01 14.03 16.78
C LEU A 483 30.91 14.14 17.85
N GLU A 484 31.02 13.36 18.94
CA GLU A 484 30.07 13.42 20.04
C GLU A 484 30.10 14.79 20.74
N ALA A 485 31.27 15.38 20.97
CA ALA A 485 31.38 16.72 21.54
C ALA A 485 30.74 17.80 20.64
N GLN A 486 30.98 17.77 19.33
CA GLN A 486 30.32 18.68 18.37
C GLN A 486 28.79 18.50 18.36
N TYR A 487 28.31 17.25 18.36
CA TYR A 487 26.88 16.96 18.35
C TYR A 487 26.18 17.40 19.65
N ILE A 488 26.80 17.19 20.82
CA ILE A 488 26.31 17.68 22.10
C ILE A 488 26.28 19.21 22.14
N ALA A 489 27.31 19.89 21.60
CA ALA A 489 27.35 21.35 21.51
C ALA A 489 26.22 21.90 20.61
N TYR A 490 26.03 21.31 19.42
CA TYR A 490 24.93 21.65 18.52
C TYR A 490 23.56 21.49 19.19
N LEU A 491 23.32 20.39 19.89
CA LEU A 491 22.05 20.16 20.59
C LEU A 491 21.84 21.14 21.77
N LEU A 492 22.89 21.55 22.46
CA LEU A 492 22.80 22.60 23.49
C LEU A 492 22.39 23.94 22.88
N GLU A 493 22.94 24.32 21.72
CA GLU A 493 22.59 25.56 21.02
C GLU A 493 21.14 25.52 20.52
N GLN A 494 20.75 24.48 19.80
CA GLN A 494 19.37 24.28 19.29
C GLN A 494 18.30 24.23 20.39
N HIS A 495 18.66 23.79 21.60
CA HIS A 495 17.74 23.71 22.75
C HIS A 495 18.03 24.75 23.84
N GLY A 496 18.75 25.83 23.54
CA GLY A 496 18.93 26.97 24.46
C GLY A 496 19.55 26.61 25.81
N GLY A 497 20.43 25.62 25.85
CA GLY A 497 21.09 25.12 27.07
C GLY A 497 20.22 24.21 27.95
N HIS A 498 19.01 23.82 27.52
CA HIS A 498 18.12 22.95 28.32
C HIS A 498 18.60 21.49 28.36
N ARG A 499 19.58 21.21 29.23
CA ARG A 499 20.25 19.90 29.41
C ARG A 499 19.31 18.70 29.53
N ALA A 500 18.16 18.82 30.21
CA ALA A 500 17.17 17.76 30.31
C ALA A 500 16.60 17.31 28.95
N ARG A 501 16.34 18.26 28.04
CA ARG A 501 15.87 17.97 26.67
C ARG A 501 16.99 17.37 25.81
N VAL A 502 18.20 17.91 25.92
CA VAL A 502 19.39 17.38 25.22
C VAL A 502 19.67 15.94 25.65
N ALA A 503 19.55 15.61 26.94
CA ALA A 503 19.72 14.26 27.46
C ALA A 503 18.67 13.29 26.87
N ALA A 504 17.40 13.71 26.80
CA ALA A 504 16.32 12.93 26.19
C ALA A 504 16.54 12.70 24.68
N VAL A 505 16.97 13.72 23.92
CA VAL A 505 17.28 13.60 22.49
C VAL A 505 18.47 12.66 22.24
N LEU A 506 19.48 12.69 23.11
CA LEU A 506 20.63 11.78 23.07
C LEU A 506 20.34 10.37 23.59
N GLY A 507 19.15 10.11 24.14
CA GLY A 507 18.80 8.81 24.76
C GLY A 507 19.61 8.47 26.02
N VAL A 508 20.19 9.45 26.70
CA VAL A 508 21.04 9.26 27.90
C VAL A 508 20.45 9.92 29.14
N SER A 509 20.83 9.44 30.33
CA SER A 509 20.44 10.13 31.57
C SER A 509 21.10 11.51 31.68
N GLU A 510 20.44 12.47 32.35
CA GLU A 510 21.03 13.78 32.63
C GLU A 510 22.37 13.70 33.38
N ARG A 511 22.55 12.68 34.23
CA ARG A 511 23.82 12.40 34.92
C ARG A 511 24.92 11.95 33.96
N THR A 512 24.56 11.20 32.92
CA THR A 512 25.47 10.81 31.83
C THR A 512 25.85 12.02 30.99
N LEU A 513 24.88 12.86 30.62
CA LEU A 513 25.12 14.11 29.89
C LEU A 513 26.02 15.04 30.70
N TYR A 514 25.73 15.29 31.98
CA TYR A 514 26.56 16.12 32.86
C TYR A 514 28.02 15.65 32.91
N ARG A 515 28.25 14.32 32.96
CA ARG A 515 29.60 13.74 32.91
C ARG A 515 30.29 13.98 31.56
N LYS A 516 29.55 13.90 30.44
CA LYS A 516 30.06 14.21 29.09
C LYS A 516 30.36 15.70 28.91
N LEU A 517 29.46 16.59 29.32
CA LEU A 517 29.68 18.05 29.33
C LEU A 517 30.94 18.43 30.13
N LYS A 518 31.11 17.87 31.33
CA LYS A 518 32.31 18.08 32.15
C LYS A 518 33.58 17.50 31.50
N ARG A 519 33.48 16.40 30.75
CA ARG A 519 34.60 15.78 30.01
C ARG A 519 35.03 16.61 28.80
N TYR A 520 34.07 17.20 28.08
CA TYR A 520 34.32 17.97 26.85
C TYR A 520 34.45 19.49 27.08
N GLY A 521 34.32 19.97 28.32
CA GLY A 521 34.45 21.39 28.67
C GLY A 521 33.26 22.27 28.26
N LEU A 522 32.16 21.67 27.80
CA LEU A 522 30.94 22.35 27.36
C LEU A 522 30.12 22.83 28.57
N ARG A 523 29.55 24.04 28.48
CA ARG A 523 28.75 24.67 29.55
C ARG A 523 27.27 24.71 29.20
#